data_AF-A0A2E2NAT2-F1
#
_entry.id   AF-A0A2E2NAT2-F1
#
_cell.length_a   1.000
_cell.length_b   1.000
_cell.length_c   1.000
_cell.angle_alpha   90.00
_cell.angle_beta   90.00
_cell.angle_gamma   90.00
#
_symmetry.space_group_name_H-M   'P 1'
#
loop_
_entity.id
_entity.type
_entity.pdbx_description
1 polymer ?
#
loop_
_entity_poly.entity_id
_entity_poly.type
_entity_poly.pdbx_seq_one_letter_code
_entity_poly.pdbx_strand_id
1 'polypeptide(L)' 'KRTVEHPFGTLKQWMGATHFLTRRLPGVGAEMSLNVLAYNLKRVMNILGTSNLMKAMSV' A
#
# COMPACT_ATOMS: atom_id res chain seq x y z
N LYS A 1 9.28 -8.09 15.09
CA LYS A 1 9.04 -9.01 13.94
C LYS A 1 7.55 -9.15 13.60
N ARG A 2 6.65 -9.56 14.51
CA ARG A 2 5.20 -9.77 14.20
C ARG A 2 4.44 -8.56 13.60
N THR A 3 4.82 -7.32 13.92
CA THR A 3 4.09 -6.11 13.53
C THR A 3 4.12 -5.79 12.02
N VAL A 4 5.16 -6.23 11.29
CA VAL A 4 5.27 -6.00 9.84
C VAL A 4 4.71 -7.16 9.02
N GLU A 5 4.73 -8.37 9.57
CA GLU A 5 4.21 -9.57 8.91
C GLU A 5 2.73 -9.45 8.55
N HIS A 6 1.94 -8.83 9.44
CA HIS A 6 0.52 -8.63 9.18
C HIS A 6 0.26 -7.69 7.97
N PRO A 7 0.84 -6.48 7.91
CA PRO A 7 0.82 -5.64 6.70
C PRO A 7 1.28 -6.35 5.42
N PHE A 8 2.39 -7.10 5.49
CA PHE A 8 2.90 -7.85 4.34
C PHE A 8 1.94 -8.95 3.89
N GLY A 9 1.29 -9.65 4.83
CA GLY A 9 0.28 -10.65 4.54
C GLY A 9 -0.94 -10.05 3.86
N THR A 10 -1.45 -8.93 4.37
CA THR A 10 -2.59 -8.21 3.76
C THR A 10 -2.25 -7.71 2.36
N LEU A 11 -1.08 -7.09 2.17
CA LEU A 11 -0.62 -6.62 0.87
C LEU A 11 -0.55 -7.76 -0.15
N LYS A 12 0.09 -8.88 0.20
CA LYS A 12 0.18 -10.06 -0.69
C LYS A 12 -1.20 -10.63 -1.01
N GLN A 13 -2.11 -10.66 -0.04
CA GLN A 13 -3.48 -11.14 -0.28
C GLN A 13 -4.23 -10.22 -1.25
N TRP A 14 -4.08 -8.90 -1.12
CA TRP A 14 -4.75 -7.92 -1.99
C TRP A 14 -4.18 -7.86 -3.39
N MET A 15 -2.88 -8.10 -3.55
CA MET A 15 -2.23 -8.23 -4.86
C MET A 15 -2.75 -9.44 -5.65
N GLY A 16 -3.44 -10.36 -4.98
CA GLY A 16 -3.96 -11.58 -5.57
C GLY A 16 -2.88 -12.65 -5.78
N ALA A 17 -3.31 -13.83 -6.24
CA ALA A 17 -2.41 -14.92 -6.62
C ALA A 17 -1.85 -14.75 -8.05
N THR A 18 -2.16 -13.64 -8.72
CA THR A 18 -1.75 -13.34 -10.09
C THR A 18 -0.35 -12.73 -10.14
N HIS A 19 0.32 -12.91 -11.27
CA HIS A 19 1.63 -12.31 -11.52
C HIS A 19 1.52 -10.77 -11.61
N PHE A 20 2.63 -10.07 -11.35
CA PHE A 20 2.79 -8.65 -11.66
C PHE A 20 2.44 -8.38 -13.13
N LEU A 21 1.83 -7.24 -13.41
CA LEU A 21 1.35 -6.90 -14.75
C LEU A 21 2.52 -6.47 -15.65
N THR A 22 3.50 -5.80 -15.06
CA THR A 22 4.71 -5.29 -15.72
C THR A 22 5.84 -6.29 -15.67
N ARG A 23 6.79 -6.09 -16.59
CA ARG A 23 8.00 -6.90 -16.71
C ARG A 23 9.22 -6.06 -16.34
N ARG A 24 10.29 -6.76 -15.94
CA ARG A 24 11.58 -6.19 -15.52
C ARG A 24 11.47 -5.46 -14.17
N LEU A 25 12.60 -5.38 -13.46
CA LEU A 25 12.65 -4.82 -12.10
C LEU A 25 12.10 -3.40 -11.97
N PRO A 26 12.32 -2.46 -12.92
CA PRO A 26 11.76 -1.12 -12.79
C PRO A 26 10.23 -1.09 -12.78
N GLY A 27 9.58 -1.88 -13.65
CA GLY A 27 8.12 -1.96 -13.71
C GLY A 27 7.54 -2.64 -12.48
N VAL A 28 8.08 -3.80 -12.12
CA VAL A 28 7.65 -4.56 -10.93
C VAL A 28 7.85 -3.74 -9.66
N GLY A 29 8.96 -2.99 -9.58
CA GLY A 29 9.23 -2.07 -8.47
C GLY A 29 8.20 -0.94 -8.38
N ALA A 30 7.77 -0.38 -9.52
CA ALA A 30 6.72 0.64 -9.54
C ALA A 30 5.38 0.08 -9.09
N GLU A 31 4.99 -1.11 -9.57
CA GLU A 31 3.77 -1.79 -9.11
C GLU A 31 3.79 -2.09 -7.62
N MET A 32 4.90 -2.63 -7.12
CA MET A 32 5.05 -2.91 -5.70
C MET A 32 4.95 -1.63 -4.87
N SER A 33 5.57 -0.54 -5.34
CA SER A 33 5.53 0.77 -4.67
C SER A 33 4.13 1.35 -4.62
N LEU A 34 3.37 1.26 -5.72
CA LEU A 34 1.98 1.70 -5.78
C LEU A 34 1.07 0.89 -4.84
N ASN A 35 1.23 -0.43 -4.79
CA ASN A 35 0.49 -1.27 -3.86
C ASN A 35 0.76 -0.89 -2.40
N VAL A 36 2.03 -0.69 -2.04
CA VAL A 36 2.43 -0.24 -0.69
C VAL A 36 1.87 1.15 -0.37
N LEU A 37 1.92 2.08 -1.32
CA LEU A 37 1.37 3.43 -1.15
C LEU A 37 -0.15 3.38 -0.90
N ALA A 38 -0.88 2.61 -1.72
CA ALA A 38 -2.33 2.46 -1.56
C ALA A 38 -2.70 1.85 -0.20
N TYR A 39 -1.97 0.81 0.24
CA TYR A 39 -2.15 0.23 1.58
C TYR A 39 -1.90 1.25 2.68
N ASN A 40 -0.82 2.01 2.59
CA ASN A 40 -0.47 3.02 3.58
C ASN A 40 -1.54 4.12 3.65
N LEU A 41 -2.03 4.61 2.52
CA LEU A 41 -3.13 5.59 2.49
C LEU A 41 -4.39 5.03 3.14
N LYS A 42 -4.76 3.77 2.82
CA LYS A 42 -5.91 3.11 3.44
C LYS A 42 -5.75 2.98 4.96
N ARG A 43 -4.56 2.63 5.43
CA ARG A 43 -4.23 2.52 6.85
C ARG A 43 -4.29 3.88 7.55
N VAL A 44 -3.74 4.93 6.95
CA VAL A 44 -3.77 6.28 7.52
C VAL A 44 -5.19 6.82 7.58
N MET A 45 -6.01 6.61 6.53
CA MET A 45 -7.44 6.96 6.55
C MET A 45 -8.18 6.26 7.69
N ASN A 46 -7.86 5.01 8.00
CA ASN A 46 -8.46 4.28 9.12
C ASN A 46 -7.99 4.76 10.50
N ILE A 47 -6.75 5.26 10.62
CA ILE A 47 -6.18 5.71 11.91
C ILE A 47 -6.57 7.16 12.21
N LEU A 48 -6.40 8.06 11.24
CA LEU A 48 -6.60 9.50 11.42
C LEU A 48 -7.99 9.97 10.99
N GLY A 49 -8.68 9.22 10.14
CA GLY A 49 -9.88 9.67 9.43
C GLY A 49 -9.54 10.45 8.14
N THR A 50 -10.46 10.42 7.17
CA THR A 50 -10.28 11.05 5.85
C THR A 50 -10.16 12.57 5.92
N SER A 51 -10.99 13.22 6.76
CA SER A 51 -10.98 14.69 6.92
C SER A 51 -9.64 15.21 7.48
N ASN A 52 -9.12 14.55 8.52
CA ASN A 52 -7.83 14.93 9.11
C ASN A 52 -6.67 14.67 8.15
N LEU A 53 -6.71 13.57 7.39
CA LEU A 53 -5.72 13.29 6.34
C LEU A 53 -5.73 14.39 5.27
N MET A 54 -6.90 14.75 4.75
CA MET A 54 -7.01 15.81 3.73
C MET A 54 -6.48 17.14 4.25
N LYS A 55 -6.79 17.51 5.50
CA LYS A 55 -6.27 18.71 6.13
C LYS A 55 -4.75 18.69 6.30
N ALA A 56 -4.16 17.53 6.58
CA ALA A 56 -2.72 17.38 6.69
C ALA A 56 -1.99 17.40 5.33
N MET A 57 -2.70 17.07 4.24
CA MET A 57 -2.18 17.10 2.87
C MET A 57 -2.37 18.44 2.17
N SER A 58 -3.39 19.21 2.56
CA SER A 58 -3.54 20.61 2.13
C SER A 58 -2.50 21.45 2.85
N VAL A 59 -1.41 21.75 2.15
CA VAL A 59 -0.43 22.78 2.54
C VAL A 59 -1.10 24.15 2.56
#